data_AF-A0A9E8MKK5-F1
#
_entry.id   AF-A0A9E8MKK5-F1
#
_cell.length_a   1.000
_cell.length_b   1.000
_cell.length_c   1.000
_cell.angle_alpha   90.00
_cell.angle_beta   90.00
_cell.angle_gamma   90.00
#
_symmetry.space_group_name_H-M   'P 1'
#
loop_
_entity.id
_entity.type
_entity.pdbx_description
1 polymer ?
#
loop_
_entity_poly.entity_id
_entity_poly.type
_entity_poly.pdbx_seq_one_letter_code
_entity_poly.pdbx_strand_id
1 'polypeptide(L)'
;MSDRRITRPLVVVGGVFSLIGAIVTVVYFFQPWRSCEYEDSSAGCSMLPVDAAVMMAAMVATVVGLVLLAVGLILGSRERSRFL
;
A
#
# COMPACT_ATOMS: atom_id res chain seq x y z
N MET A 1 -15.74 25.72 1.75
CA MET A 1 -16.03 24.91 0.53
C MET A 1 -14.76 24.46 -0.24
N SER A 2 -13.56 24.98 0.05
CA SER A 2 -12.31 24.63 -0.66
C SER A 2 -11.62 23.36 -0.12
N ASP A 3 -11.67 23.10 1.20
CA ASP A 3 -10.94 21.99 1.86
C ASP A 3 -11.44 20.58 1.48
N ARG A 4 -12.75 20.41 1.23
CA ARG A 4 -13.30 19.14 0.68
C ARG A 4 -12.71 18.76 -0.68
N ARG A 5 -12.19 19.70 -1.47
CA ARG A 5 -11.58 19.38 -2.77
C ARG A 5 -10.19 18.78 -2.63
N ILE A 6 -9.47 19.06 -1.54
CA ILE A 6 -8.12 18.55 -1.30
C ILE A 6 -8.17 17.22 -0.53
N THR A 7 -9.08 17.08 0.44
CA THR A 7 -9.20 15.85 1.24
C THR A 7 -9.67 14.64 0.43
N ARG A 8 -10.58 14.81 -0.54
CA ARG A 8 -11.06 13.72 -1.40
C ARG A 8 -9.95 13.03 -2.21
N PRO A 9 -9.11 13.74 -2.98
CA PRO A 9 -8.02 13.10 -3.71
C PRO A 9 -7.00 12.47 -2.76
N LEU A 10 -6.75 13.04 -1.57
CA LEU A 10 -5.86 12.41 -0.58
C LEU A 10 -6.39 11.03 -0.13
N VAL A 11 -7.68 10.92 0.18
CA VAL A 11 -8.29 9.64 0.57
C VAL A 11 -8.25 8.64 -0.58
N VAL A 12 -8.58 9.07 -1.81
CA VAL A 12 -8.56 8.18 -2.99
C VAL A 12 -7.15 7.71 -3.30
N VAL A 13 -6.19 8.63 -3.43
CA VAL A 13 -4.80 8.31 -3.74
C VAL A 13 -4.18 7.46 -2.64
N GLY A 14 -4.38 7.83 -1.37
CA GLY A 14 -3.88 7.07 -0.24
C GLY A 14 -4.43 5.65 -0.19
N GLY A 15 -5.74 5.49 -0.41
CA GLY A 15 -6.39 4.18 -0.45
C GLY A 15 -5.88 3.31 -1.61
N VAL A 16 -5.74 3.88 -2.81
CA VAL A 16 -5.23 3.17 -3.98
C VAL A 16 -3.78 2.73 -3.77
N PHE A 17 -2.90 3.63 -3.31
CA PHE A 17 -1.50 3.30 -3.03
C PHE A 17 -1.38 2.22 -1.94
N SER A 18 -2.16 2.35 -0.86
CA SER A 18 -2.17 1.37 0.22
C SER A 18 -2.59 -0.01 -0.27
N LEU A 19 -3.65 -0.08 -1.08
CA LEU A 19 -4.20 -1.33 -1.59
C LEU A 19 -3.24 -1.99 -2.58
N ILE A 20 -2.76 -1.24 -3.58
CA ILE A 20 -1.83 -1.76 -4.58
C ILE A 20 -0.53 -2.23 -3.93
N GLY A 21 0.07 -1.40 -3.06
CA GLY A 21 1.30 -1.78 -2.35
C GLY A 21 1.13 -3.05 -1.51
N ALA A 22 -0.02 -3.20 -0.83
CA ALA A 22 -0.30 -4.39 -0.04
C ALA A 22 -0.43 -5.64 -0.91
N ILE A 23 -1.17 -5.55 -2.02
CA ILE A 23 -1.32 -6.66 -2.99
C ILE A 23 0.05 -7.05 -3.55
N VAL A 24 0.85 -6.09 -4.01
CA VAL A 24 2.18 -6.36 -4.57
C VAL A 24 3.08 -7.00 -3.52
N THR A 25 3.05 -6.52 -2.27
CA THR A 25 3.83 -7.12 -1.17
C THR A 25 3.46 -8.59 -0.96
N VAL A 26 2.17 -8.92 -0.91
CA VAL A 26 1.69 -10.31 -0.76
C VAL A 26 2.12 -11.17 -1.95
N VAL A 27 1.95 -10.65 -3.17
CA VAL A 27 2.31 -11.36 -4.40
C VAL A 27 3.82 -11.66 -4.46
N TYR A 28 4.67 -10.69 -4.10
CA TYR A 28 6.11 -10.88 -4.03
C TYR A 28 6.58 -11.65 -2.81
N PHE A 29 5.79 -11.75 -1.75
CA PHE A 29 6.10 -12.62 -0.62
C PHE A 29 5.90 -14.09 -0.99
N PHE A 30 4.80 -14.41 -1.69
CA PHE A 30 4.53 -15.79 -2.12
C PHE A 30 5.28 -16.20 -3.40
N GLN A 31 5.72 -15.22 -4.21
CA GLN A 31 6.47 -15.43 -5.44
C GLN A 31 5.89 -16.56 -6.33
N PRO A 32 4.59 -16.58 -6.69
CA PRO A 32 3.95 -17.72 -7.34
C PRO A 32 4.55 -18.13 -8.71
N TRP A 33 5.38 -17.27 -9.32
CA TRP A 33 6.12 -17.57 -10.55
C TRP A 33 7.45 -18.29 -10.32
N ARG A 34 7.89 -18.47 -9.07
CA ARG A 34 9.17 -19.11 -8.74
C ARG A 34 8.96 -20.58 -8.44
N SER A 35 9.93 -21.40 -8.84
CA SER A 35 10.04 -22.81 -8.45
C SER A 35 11.50 -23.12 -8.13
N CYS A 36 11.73 -24.05 -7.20
CA CYS A 36 13.06 -24.46 -6.76
C CYS A 36 13.13 -25.99 -6.66
N GLU A 37 14.26 -26.59 -6.98
CA GLU A 37 14.39 -28.07 -7.03
C GLU A 37 14.28 -28.76 -5.66
N TYR A 38 14.46 -28.01 -4.58
CA TYR A 38 14.50 -28.53 -3.21
C TYR A 38 13.20 -28.35 -2.42
N GLU A 39 12.18 -27.70 -3.01
CA GLU A 39 10.95 -27.34 -2.29
C GLU A 39 9.73 -27.41 -3.23
N ASP A 40 8.66 -28.08 -2.80
CA ASP A 40 7.41 -28.20 -3.59
C ASP A 40 6.58 -26.90 -3.59
N SER A 41 6.94 -25.91 -2.77
CA SER A 41 6.26 -24.62 -2.65
C SER A 41 7.13 -23.46 -3.14
N SER A 42 6.57 -22.65 -4.03
CA SER A 42 7.20 -21.42 -4.52
C SER A 42 7.62 -20.44 -3.42
N ALA A 43 6.89 -20.42 -2.30
CA ALA A 43 7.14 -19.49 -1.20
C ALA A 43 8.35 -19.85 -0.32
N GLY A 44 8.86 -21.09 -0.43
CA GLY A 44 10.07 -21.53 0.29
C GLY A 44 11.37 -21.18 -0.45
N CYS A 45 11.28 -20.70 -1.68
CA CYS A 45 12.43 -20.29 -2.47
C CYS A 45 13.13 -19.06 -1.86
N SER A 46 14.46 -19.00 -1.97
CA SER A 46 15.21 -17.78 -1.67
C SER A 46 14.81 -16.63 -2.61
N MET A 47 14.38 -15.51 -2.02
CA MET A 47 14.02 -14.28 -2.72
C MET A 47 15.23 -13.72 -3.50
N LEU A 48 15.07 -13.39 -4.79
CA LEU A 48 16.14 -12.67 -5.51
C LEU A 48 16.26 -11.23 -4.98
N PRO A 49 17.45 -10.62 -5.12
CA PRO A 49 17.65 -9.22 -4.73
C PRO A 49 16.69 -8.24 -5.42
N VAL A 50 16.38 -8.47 -6.70
CA VAL A 50 15.45 -7.63 -7.47
C VAL A 50 14.02 -7.76 -6.95
N ASP A 51 13.56 -8.98 -6.70
CA ASP A 51 12.22 -9.23 -6.16
C ASP A 51 12.08 -8.61 -4.76
N ALA A 52 13.11 -8.72 -3.93
CA ALA A 52 13.17 -8.09 -2.61
C ALA A 52 13.07 -6.56 -2.71
N ALA A 53 13.75 -5.95 -3.67
CA ALA A 53 13.67 -4.50 -3.90
C ALA A 53 12.26 -4.06 -4.30
N VAL A 54 11.57 -4.81 -5.17
CA VAL A 54 10.18 -4.51 -5.56
C VAL A 54 9.23 -4.65 -4.35
N MET A 55 9.38 -5.70 -3.56
CA MET A 55 8.60 -5.89 -2.34
C MET A 55 8.82 -4.73 -1.35
N MET A 56 10.07 -4.34 -1.11
CA MET A 56 10.40 -3.21 -0.22
C MET A 56 9.79 -1.90 -0.72
N ALA A 57 9.87 -1.61 -2.02
CA ALA A 57 9.24 -0.44 -2.61
C ALA A 57 7.71 -0.47 -2.43
N ALA A 58 7.08 -1.65 -2.58
CA ALA A 58 5.66 -1.83 -2.36
C ALA A 58 5.26 -1.60 -0.90
N MET A 59 6.05 -2.09 0.06
CA MET A 59 5.84 -1.83 1.49
C MET A 59 5.91 -0.33 1.82
N VAL A 60 6.91 0.36 1.28
CA VAL A 60 7.03 1.83 1.44
C VAL A 60 5.83 2.53 0.83
N ALA A 61 5.41 2.14 -0.37
CA ALA A 61 4.22 2.69 -1.02
C ALA A 61 2.95 2.46 -0.18
N THR A 62 2.82 1.30 0.47
CA THR A 62 1.71 1.03 1.39
C THR A 62 1.73 1.99 2.58
N VAL A 63 2.88 2.18 3.23
CA VAL A 63 3.01 3.09 4.37
C VAL A 63 2.67 4.53 3.96
N VAL A 64 3.19 5.00 2.83
CA VAL A 64 2.86 6.32 2.29
C VAL A 64 1.36 6.44 2.01
N GLY A 65 0.75 5.43 1.39
CA GLY A 65 -0.68 5.38 1.13
C GLY A 65 -1.52 5.47 2.41
N LEU A 66 -1.16 4.72 3.45
CA LEU A 66 -1.81 4.76 4.76
C LEU A 66 -1.69 6.15 5.42
N VAL A 67 -0.52 6.78 5.34
CA VAL A 67 -0.32 8.14 5.86
C VAL A 67 -1.22 9.14 5.13
N LEU A 68 -1.26 9.10 3.79
CA LEU A 68 -2.11 9.97 2.99
C LEU A 68 -3.60 9.76 3.30
N LEU A 69 -4.02 8.50 3.43
CA LEU A 69 -5.39 8.14 3.79
C LEU A 69 -5.75 8.64 5.19
N ALA A 70 -4.88 8.43 6.18
CA ALA A 70 -5.08 8.92 7.54
C ALA A 70 -5.18 10.46 7.58
N VAL A 71 -4.27 11.17 6.91
CA VAL A 71 -4.30 12.63 6.81
C VAL A 71 -5.59 13.10 6.14
N GLY A 72 -6.00 12.47 5.03
CA GLY A 72 -7.25 12.79 4.34
C GLY A 72 -8.48 12.63 5.23
N LEU A 73 -8.54 11.55 6.02
CA LEU A 73 -9.63 11.28 6.95
C LEU A 73 -9.63 12.23 8.16
N ILE A 74 -8.47 12.54 8.73
CA ILE A 74 -8.34 13.45 9.88
C ILE A 74 -8.73 14.87 9.48
N LEU A 75 -8.22 15.36 8.35
CA LEU A 75 -8.56 16.69 7.85
C LEU A 75 -10.05 16.78 7.45
N GLY A 76 -10.58 15.75 6.80
CA GLY A 76 -12.00 15.70 6.42
C GLY A 76 -12.97 15.59 7.60
N SER A 77 -12.59 14.91 8.68
CA SER A 77 -13.41 14.80 9.90
C SER A 77 -13.43 16.08 10.72
N ARG A 78 -12.29 16.79 10.84
CA ARG A 78 -12.20 18.08 11.53
C ARG A 78 -13.11 19.16 10.95
N GLU A 79 -13.23 19.22 9.62
CA GLU A 79 -14.17 20.14 8.97
C GLU A 79 -15.63 19.85 9.34
N ARG A 80 -16.00 18.56 9.44
CA ARG A 80 -17.36 18.14 9.74
C ARG A 80 -17.76 18.51 11.18
N SER A 81 -16.85 18.40 12.13
CA SER A 81 -17.10 18.75 13.54
C SER A 81 -17.18 20.26 13.80
N ARG A 82 -16.57 21.11 12.96
CA ARG A 82 -16.67 22.58 13.10
C ARG A 82 -18.03 23.17 12.69
N PHE A 83 -18.84 22.41 11.98
CA PHE A 83 -20.14 22.85 11.46
C PHE A 83 -21.34 22.35 12.28
N LEU A 84 -21.11 21.48 13.27
CA LEU A 84 -22.08 21.01 14.25
C LEU A 84 -21.93 21.82 15.54
#